data_AF-A0A961I8K2-F1
#
_entry.id   AF-A0A961I8K2-F1
#
_cell.length_a   1.000
_cell.length_b   1.000
_cell.length_c   1.000
_cell.angle_alpha   90.00
_cell.angle_beta   90.00
_cell.angle_gamma   90.00
#
_symmetry.space_group_name_H-M   'P 1'
#
loop_
_entity.id
_entity.type
_entity.pdbx_description
1 polymer ?
#
loop_
_entity_poly.entity_id
_entity_poly.type
_entity_poly.pdbx_seq_one_letter_code
_entity_poly.pdbx_strand_id
1 'polypeptide(L)'
;TAGGITSCTGLYPFASNGYAFAGIASQDITSLNGVTPVQNHSSPGTNDILLGRINNFGYVQWYTMLGAALNQNASIIVADADDNLYFGGGSNGNVASIGSVFPLLPYNSGTDPMFGKLNASGQLLIYGFIGTASNKQATGINIDRNGNLLFGMGSPDIASLAGVTPSHAFNGGTDDMAFFEFDTNFGLRTYAFVGDANSDYDPRFAPVYNGGFLVTGNTIGPLNSVNGRTTKNAHGSPASLEDWFIARFLSVKDL
;
A
#
# COMPACT_ATOMS: atom_id res chain seq x y z
N THR A 1 -13.24 20.58 18.64
CA THR A 1 -12.00 19.94 18.19
C THR A 1 -12.28 18.45 18.12
N ALA A 2 -12.10 17.83 16.95
CA ALA A 2 -12.22 16.38 16.85
C ALA A 2 -11.00 15.76 17.55
N GLY A 3 -11.11 15.54 18.86
CA GLY A 3 -10.15 14.72 19.58
C GLY A 3 -10.15 13.35 18.92
N GLY A 4 -8.98 12.85 18.53
CA GLY A 4 -8.84 11.50 18.00
C GLY A 4 -8.14 11.38 16.65
N ILE A 5 -8.06 12.44 15.84
CA ILE A 5 -7.16 12.43 14.68
C ILE A 5 -5.74 12.64 15.21
N THR A 6 -4.91 11.59 15.12
CA THR A 6 -3.53 11.64 15.62
C THR A 6 -2.55 12.09 14.53
N SER A 7 -2.88 11.85 13.26
CA SER A 7 -2.06 12.26 12.11
C SER A 7 -2.85 12.29 10.80
N CYS A 8 -2.36 13.08 9.83
CA CYS A 8 -2.72 12.98 8.41
C CYS A 8 -1.46 12.57 7.63
N THR A 9 -1.54 11.47 6.88
CA THR A 9 -0.38 10.83 6.22
C THR A 9 -0.47 10.81 4.70
N GLY A 10 -1.63 11.12 4.11
CA GLY A 10 -1.81 11.09 2.66
C GLY A 10 -2.88 12.03 2.16
N LEU A 11 -2.68 12.53 0.94
CA LEU A 11 -3.65 13.32 0.18
C LEU A 11 -3.58 12.89 -1.30
N TYR A 12 -4.73 12.66 -1.94
CA TYR A 12 -4.79 12.24 -3.34
C TYR A 12 -5.99 12.87 -4.06
N PRO A 13 -5.87 13.43 -5.27
CA PRO A 13 -7.00 14.02 -5.98
C PRO A 13 -7.96 12.95 -6.53
N PHE A 14 -9.27 13.21 -6.43
CA PHE A 14 -10.31 12.43 -7.10
C PHE A 14 -10.53 12.91 -8.53
N ALA A 15 -11.01 12.04 -9.42
CA ALA A 15 -11.32 12.36 -10.81
C ALA A 15 -12.52 13.33 -10.92
N SER A 16 -13.54 13.17 -10.08
CA SER A 16 -14.73 14.05 -10.10
C SER A 16 -14.58 15.37 -9.32
N ASN A 17 -13.34 15.75 -8.96
CA ASN A 17 -12.95 16.81 -8.02
C ASN A 17 -13.02 16.42 -6.54
N GLY A 18 -12.32 17.20 -5.72
CA GLY A 18 -12.06 16.92 -4.31
C GLY A 18 -10.81 16.07 -4.12
N TYR A 19 -10.54 15.74 -2.86
CA TYR A 19 -9.34 15.02 -2.46
C TYR A 19 -9.70 13.93 -1.46
N ALA A 20 -9.08 12.77 -1.63
CA ALA A 20 -8.97 11.77 -0.59
C ALA A 20 -7.94 12.22 0.44
N PHE A 21 -8.19 11.94 1.71
CA PHE A 21 -7.21 12.07 2.78
C PHE A 21 -7.04 10.75 3.52
N ALA A 22 -5.87 10.55 4.09
CA ALA A 22 -5.55 9.41 4.93
C ALA A 22 -4.87 9.86 6.22
N GLY A 23 -5.09 9.10 7.29
CA GLY A 23 -4.57 9.41 8.62
C GLY A 23 -4.80 8.28 9.61
N ILE A 24 -4.73 8.62 10.89
CA ILE A 24 -4.93 7.69 12.01
C ILE A 24 -5.98 8.26 12.96
N ALA A 25 -6.93 7.42 13.37
CA ALA A 25 -7.87 7.70 14.44
C ALA A 25 -7.53 6.86 15.69
N SER A 26 -7.18 7.49 16.81
CA SER A 26 -6.86 6.80 18.08
C SER A 26 -8.08 6.56 18.99
N GLN A 27 -9.26 7.03 18.56
CA GLN A 27 -10.53 6.93 19.25
C GLN A 27 -11.66 7.22 18.27
N ASP A 28 -12.90 6.96 18.69
CA ASP A 28 -14.07 7.23 17.87
C ASP A 28 -14.27 8.72 17.56
N ILE A 29 -14.40 9.01 16.27
CA ILE A 29 -14.69 10.34 15.74
C ILE A 29 -16.14 10.33 15.26
N THR A 30 -17.05 10.69 16.17
CA THR A 30 -18.49 10.63 15.92
C THR A 30 -18.97 11.67 14.91
N SER A 31 -18.24 12.78 14.75
CA SER A 31 -18.50 13.73 13.68
C SER A 31 -17.27 14.54 13.24
N LEU A 32 -17.11 14.71 11.92
CA LEU A 32 -16.24 15.70 11.31
C LEU A 32 -17.08 16.74 10.56
N ASN A 33 -17.18 17.94 11.12
CA ASN A 33 -17.96 19.06 10.56
C ASN A 33 -19.41 18.70 10.20
N GLY A 34 -20.08 17.90 11.04
CA GLY A 34 -21.47 17.49 10.84
C GLY A 34 -21.65 16.23 9.99
N VAL A 35 -20.57 15.68 9.43
CA VAL A 35 -20.58 14.35 8.78
C VAL A 35 -20.33 13.29 9.83
N THR A 36 -21.05 12.17 9.79
CA THR A 36 -20.83 10.98 10.61
C THR A 36 -19.98 9.95 9.85
N PRO A 37 -19.24 9.06 10.53
CA PRO A 37 -18.40 8.08 9.84
C PRO A 37 -19.23 7.01 9.11
N VAL A 38 -18.68 6.48 8.02
CA VAL A 38 -19.24 5.31 7.30
C VAL A 38 -18.99 4.03 8.11
N GLN A 39 -17.79 3.88 8.66
CA GLN A 39 -17.44 2.84 9.63
C GLN A 39 -16.88 3.52 10.88
N ASN A 40 -17.45 3.18 12.04
CA ASN A 40 -17.02 3.68 13.34
C ASN A 40 -15.65 3.12 13.72
N HIS A 41 -15.00 3.78 14.68
CA HIS A 41 -13.77 3.28 15.27
C HIS A 41 -13.97 1.92 15.92
N SER A 42 -12.95 1.08 15.82
CA SER A 42 -13.03 -0.33 16.20
C SER A 42 -12.97 -0.53 17.70
N SER A 43 -12.12 0.19 18.43
CA SER A 43 -11.87 0.00 19.86
C SER A 43 -11.08 1.15 20.49
N PRO A 44 -11.57 1.80 21.57
CA PRO A 44 -10.85 2.90 22.23
C PRO A 44 -9.41 2.54 22.64
N GLY A 45 -8.48 3.49 22.45
CA GLY A 45 -7.06 3.30 22.82
C GLY A 45 -6.22 2.54 21.79
N THR A 46 -6.80 2.21 20.65
CA THR A 46 -6.11 1.63 19.49
C THR A 46 -6.20 2.56 18.29
N ASN A 47 -5.26 2.41 17.36
CA ASN A 47 -5.24 3.19 16.14
C ASN A 47 -5.99 2.45 15.02
N ASP A 48 -6.96 3.13 14.41
CA ASP A 48 -7.57 2.73 13.15
C ASP A 48 -7.01 3.58 12.01
N ILE A 49 -6.96 3.00 10.80
CA ILE A 49 -6.74 3.74 9.57
C ILE A 49 -7.94 4.66 9.34
N LEU A 50 -7.71 5.98 9.29
CA LEU A 50 -8.71 6.97 8.92
C LEU A 50 -8.56 7.30 7.43
N LEU A 51 -9.65 7.12 6.68
CA LEU A 51 -9.73 7.51 5.27
C LEU A 51 -10.94 8.42 5.06
N GLY A 52 -10.86 9.33 4.11
CA GLY A 52 -12.01 10.17 3.80
C GLY A 52 -11.88 10.95 2.51
N ARG A 53 -12.96 11.67 2.18
CA ARG A 53 -13.03 12.59 1.05
C ARG A 53 -13.37 13.99 1.55
N ILE A 54 -12.68 14.98 1.00
CA ILE A 54 -13.01 16.40 1.11
C ILE A 54 -13.32 16.97 -0.28
N ASN A 55 -14.18 17.98 -0.35
CA ASN A 55 -14.38 18.73 -1.59
C ASN A 55 -13.26 19.78 -1.81
N ASN A 56 -13.32 20.52 -2.92
CA ASN A 56 -12.32 21.54 -3.27
C ASN A 56 -12.23 22.72 -2.29
N PHE A 57 -13.17 22.83 -1.35
CA PHE A 57 -13.17 23.85 -0.30
C PHE A 57 -12.74 23.28 1.07
N GLY A 58 -12.35 22.01 1.13
CA GLY A 58 -11.91 21.35 2.35
C GLY A 58 -13.05 20.82 3.24
N TYR A 59 -14.30 20.82 2.77
CA TYR A 59 -15.41 20.22 3.53
C TYR A 59 -15.43 18.71 3.36
N VAL A 60 -15.43 17.99 4.48
CA VAL A 60 -15.59 16.52 4.53
C VAL A 60 -16.89 16.13 3.85
N GLN A 61 -16.82 15.15 2.96
CA GLN A 61 -17.96 14.54 2.26
C GLN A 61 -18.30 13.19 2.88
N TRP A 62 -17.28 12.40 3.20
CA TRP A 62 -17.36 11.16 3.96
C TRP A 62 -16.02 10.86 4.61
N TYR A 63 -16.03 10.02 5.64
CA TYR A 63 -14.84 9.43 6.23
C TYR A 63 -15.18 8.10 6.87
N THR A 64 -14.18 7.28 7.11
CA THR A 64 -14.31 5.93 7.63
C THR A 64 -13.08 5.57 8.45
N MET A 65 -13.29 4.77 9.49
CA MET A 65 -12.21 4.24 10.34
C MET A 65 -12.15 2.73 10.16
N LEU A 66 -10.97 2.22 9.80
CA LEU A 66 -10.74 0.82 9.45
C LEU A 66 -9.72 0.23 10.43
N GLY A 67 -10.17 -0.71 11.26
CA GLY A 67 -9.28 -1.37 12.20
C GLY A 67 -9.93 -2.45 13.06
N ALA A 68 -9.20 -2.86 14.09
CA ALA A 68 -9.60 -3.88 15.07
C ALA A 68 -8.96 -3.61 16.45
N ALA A 69 -8.95 -4.61 17.32
CA ALA A 69 -8.45 -4.49 18.70
C ALA A 69 -6.94 -4.17 18.85
N LEU A 70 -6.18 -4.06 17.76
CA LEU A 70 -4.76 -3.70 17.74
C LEU A 70 -4.52 -2.65 16.67
N ASN A 71 -3.37 -1.97 16.72
CA ASN A 71 -3.11 -0.80 15.88
C ASN A 71 -3.01 -1.13 14.38
N GLN A 72 -3.74 -0.37 13.56
CA GLN A 72 -3.51 -0.20 12.13
C GLN A 72 -2.94 1.21 11.89
N ASN A 73 -1.87 1.29 11.11
CA ASN A 73 -1.09 2.51 10.92
C ASN A 73 -0.50 2.60 9.51
N ALA A 74 -0.03 3.80 9.18
CA ALA A 74 0.52 4.18 7.88
C ALA A 74 -0.51 4.01 6.76
N SER A 75 -0.81 5.08 6.05
CA SER A 75 -1.87 5.04 5.04
C SER A 75 -1.38 5.81 3.81
N ILE A 76 -0.96 5.07 2.80
CA ILE A 76 -0.74 5.55 1.42
C ILE A 76 -2.03 5.31 0.62
N ILE A 77 -2.38 6.24 -0.25
CA ILE A 77 -3.67 6.23 -0.94
C ILE A 77 -3.56 6.62 -2.41
N VAL A 78 -4.48 6.09 -3.21
CA VAL A 78 -4.66 6.35 -4.65
C VAL A 78 -6.13 6.15 -5.01
N ALA A 79 -6.67 6.91 -5.96
CA ALA A 79 -8.04 6.74 -6.44
C ALA A 79 -8.09 6.37 -7.92
N ASP A 80 -9.09 5.56 -8.32
CA ASP A 80 -9.37 5.27 -9.73
C ASP A 80 -10.27 6.36 -10.38
N ALA A 81 -10.54 6.19 -11.67
CA ALA A 81 -11.35 7.14 -12.45
C ALA A 81 -12.83 7.19 -12.01
N ASP A 82 -13.30 6.17 -11.29
CA ASP A 82 -14.64 6.09 -10.72
C ASP A 82 -14.67 6.60 -9.26
N ASP A 83 -13.60 7.24 -8.81
CA ASP A 83 -13.37 7.72 -7.44
C ASP A 83 -13.41 6.63 -6.36
N ASN A 84 -13.15 5.38 -6.72
CA ASN A 84 -12.90 4.36 -5.70
C ASN A 84 -11.52 4.62 -5.08
N LEU A 85 -11.45 4.60 -3.75
CA LEU A 85 -10.22 4.85 -3.00
C LEU A 85 -9.53 3.53 -2.68
N TYR A 86 -8.25 3.43 -2.99
CA TYR A 86 -7.39 2.32 -2.62
C TYR A 86 -6.42 2.79 -1.56
N PHE A 87 -6.10 1.91 -0.62
CA PHE A 87 -5.17 2.21 0.46
C PHE A 87 -4.17 1.08 0.66
N GLY A 88 -3.00 1.44 1.17
CA GLY A 88 -1.98 0.55 1.68
C GLY A 88 -1.50 1.04 3.04
N GLY A 89 -1.16 0.13 3.94
CA GLY A 89 -0.70 0.42 5.28
C GLY A 89 -0.08 -0.78 5.99
N GLY A 90 -0.12 -0.76 7.32
CA GLY A 90 0.30 -1.87 8.18
C GLY A 90 -0.74 -2.16 9.26
N SER A 91 -0.81 -3.41 9.69
CA SER A 91 -1.63 -3.87 10.80
C SER A 91 -0.79 -4.67 11.77
N ASN A 92 -0.70 -4.22 13.02
CA ASN A 92 0.05 -4.91 14.07
C ASN A 92 -0.79 -5.99 14.78
N GLY A 93 -1.72 -6.59 14.05
CA GLY A 93 -2.70 -7.53 14.58
C GLY A 93 -3.70 -8.00 13.53
N ASN A 94 -4.41 -9.07 13.85
CA ASN A 94 -5.44 -9.62 12.97
C ASN A 94 -6.70 -8.72 12.96
N VAL A 95 -7.16 -8.34 11.76
CA VAL A 95 -8.47 -7.72 11.54
C VAL A 95 -9.38 -8.79 10.92
N ALA A 96 -10.11 -9.50 11.77
CA ALA A 96 -10.93 -10.65 11.36
C ALA A 96 -12.09 -10.25 10.43
N SER A 97 -12.67 -9.07 10.64
CA SER A 97 -13.65 -8.45 9.76
C SER A 97 -13.72 -6.94 9.98
N ILE A 98 -14.14 -6.20 8.98
CA ILE A 98 -14.56 -4.79 9.10
C ILE A 98 -16.00 -4.72 8.59
N GLY A 99 -16.94 -4.52 9.51
CA GLY A 99 -18.36 -4.71 9.21
C GLY A 99 -18.60 -6.14 8.72
N SER A 100 -19.13 -6.27 7.51
CA SER A 100 -19.39 -7.56 6.83
C SER A 100 -18.30 -7.98 5.84
N VAL A 101 -17.20 -7.24 5.75
CA VAL A 101 -16.08 -7.55 4.84
C VAL A 101 -15.04 -8.38 5.59
N PHE A 102 -14.58 -9.45 4.95
CA PHE A 102 -13.55 -10.36 5.47
C PHE A 102 -12.25 -10.20 4.67
N PRO A 103 -11.08 -10.53 5.25
CA PRO A 103 -9.81 -10.34 4.57
C PRO A 103 -9.67 -11.32 3.39
N LEU A 104 -9.27 -10.79 2.23
CA LEU A 104 -8.96 -11.55 1.02
C LEU A 104 -7.78 -12.50 1.21
N LEU A 105 -6.74 -12.01 1.88
CA LEU A 105 -5.54 -12.74 2.24
C LEU A 105 -5.38 -12.64 3.76
N PRO A 106 -5.02 -13.74 4.45
CA PRO A 106 -5.03 -13.77 5.91
C PRO A 106 -3.86 -12.97 6.49
N TYR A 107 -4.11 -12.39 7.67
CA TYR A 107 -3.04 -11.94 8.55
C TYR A 107 -2.21 -13.15 9.02
N ASN A 108 -0.91 -12.94 9.20
CA ASN A 108 0.02 -13.94 9.70
C ASN A 108 0.47 -13.62 11.13
N SER A 109 1.41 -12.66 11.30
CA SER A 109 1.98 -12.32 12.60
C SER A 109 2.74 -10.98 12.57
N GLY A 110 2.89 -10.34 13.72
CA GLY A 110 3.60 -9.07 13.82
C GLY A 110 2.86 -7.93 13.12
N THR A 111 3.61 -7.02 12.48
CA THR A 111 3.02 -6.02 11.59
C THR A 111 2.97 -6.55 10.17
N ASP A 112 1.78 -6.73 9.63
CA ASP A 112 1.58 -7.15 8.24
C ASP A 112 1.08 -5.99 7.38
N PRO A 113 1.60 -5.83 6.15
CA PRO A 113 1.08 -4.89 5.16
C PRO A 113 -0.38 -5.18 4.90
N MET A 114 -1.20 -4.15 5.03
CA MET A 114 -2.64 -4.19 4.78
C MET A 114 -2.95 -3.36 3.54
N PHE A 115 -3.87 -3.82 2.71
CA PHE A 115 -4.33 -3.08 1.53
C PHE A 115 -5.83 -3.27 1.33
N GLY A 116 -6.46 -2.39 0.56
CA GLY A 116 -7.87 -2.54 0.24
C GLY A 116 -8.43 -1.45 -0.67
N LYS A 117 -9.73 -1.54 -0.94
CA LYS A 117 -10.51 -0.63 -1.79
C LYS A 117 -11.83 -0.27 -1.16
N LEU A 118 -12.19 1.00 -1.28
CA LEU A 118 -13.46 1.60 -0.91
C LEU A 118 -14.14 2.16 -2.15
N ASN A 119 -15.46 2.17 -2.16
CA ASN A 119 -16.19 2.87 -3.22
C ASN A 119 -16.18 4.40 -3.02
N ALA A 120 -16.69 5.14 -4.01
CA ALA A 120 -16.75 6.61 -4.00
C ALA A 120 -17.55 7.22 -2.81
N SER A 121 -18.35 6.40 -2.12
CA SER A 121 -19.11 6.78 -0.91
C SER A 121 -18.40 6.41 0.39
N GLY A 122 -17.17 5.88 0.32
CA GLY A 122 -16.38 5.50 1.50
C GLY A 122 -16.73 4.14 2.11
N GLN A 123 -17.53 3.30 1.44
CA GLN A 123 -17.80 1.94 1.92
C GLN A 123 -16.66 1.01 1.52
N LEU A 124 -16.12 0.25 2.48
CA LEU A 124 -15.11 -0.76 2.22
C LEU A 124 -15.69 -1.88 1.34
N LEU A 125 -15.03 -2.19 0.23
CA LEU A 125 -15.40 -3.27 -0.69
C LEU A 125 -14.57 -4.52 -0.41
N ILE A 126 -13.27 -4.35 -0.20
CA ILE A 126 -12.32 -5.43 -0.01
C ILE A 126 -11.08 -4.93 0.74
N TYR A 127 -10.48 -5.81 1.52
CA TYR A 127 -9.15 -5.62 2.09
C TYR A 127 -8.44 -6.96 2.23
N GLY A 128 -7.14 -6.94 2.47
CA GLY A 128 -6.35 -8.13 2.75
C GLY A 128 -4.98 -7.78 3.30
N PHE A 129 -4.20 -8.82 3.57
CA PHE A 129 -2.84 -8.72 4.09
C PHE A 129 -1.82 -9.38 3.16
N ILE A 130 -0.59 -8.90 3.17
CA ILE A 130 0.55 -9.64 2.61
C ILE A 130 1.52 -9.94 3.75
N GLY A 131 1.20 -10.97 4.53
CA GLY A 131 1.92 -11.25 5.76
C GLY A 131 3.23 -12.01 5.56
N THR A 132 4.24 -11.65 6.34
CA THR A 132 5.54 -12.34 6.37
C THR A 132 5.91 -12.70 7.80
N ALA A 133 7.02 -13.42 8.01
CA ALA A 133 7.52 -13.69 9.36
C ALA A 133 8.13 -12.46 10.06
N SER A 134 8.21 -11.32 9.36
CA SER A 134 8.83 -10.09 9.83
C SER A 134 7.86 -8.92 9.74
N ASN A 135 8.05 -7.91 10.60
CA ASN A 135 7.20 -6.71 10.60
C ASN A 135 7.42 -5.91 9.32
N LYS A 136 6.39 -5.84 8.46
CA LYS A 136 6.39 -5.11 7.20
C LYS A 136 5.25 -4.10 7.12
N GLN A 137 5.42 -3.11 6.25
CA GLN A 137 4.40 -2.12 5.93
C GLN A 137 4.34 -1.93 4.42
N ALA A 138 3.17 -1.51 3.93
CA ALA A 138 3.04 -1.04 2.57
C ALA A 138 3.85 0.24 2.37
N THR A 139 4.63 0.28 1.30
CA THR A 139 5.43 1.44 0.90
C THR A 139 4.98 1.95 -0.47
N GLY A 140 4.54 1.08 -1.37
CA GLY A 140 4.05 1.47 -2.69
C GLY A 140 2.57 1.15 -2.88
N ILE A 141 1.80 2.12 -3.38
CA ILE A 141 0.47 1.83 -3.94
C ILE A 141 0.22 2.68 -5.19
N ASN A 142 -0.31 2.06 -6.23
CA ASN A 142 -0.75 2.76 -7.44
C ASN A 142 -1.81 1.95 -8.19
N ILE A 143 -2.37 2.53 -9.25
CA ILE A 143 -3.31 1.85 -10.13
C ILE A 143 -2.80 2.00 -11.56
N ASP A 144 -2.72 0.89 -12.30
CA ASP A 144 -2.34 0.94 -13.70
C ASP A 144 -3.50 1.46 -14.57
N ARG A 145 -3.26 1.62 -15.88
CA ARG A 145 -4.32 2.10 -16.80
C ARG A 145 -5.49 1.13 -16.98
N ASN A 146 -5.31 -0.13 -16.63
CA ASN A 146 -6.33 -1.15 -16.74
C ASN A 146 -7.16 -1.26 -15.45
N GLY A 147 -6.86 -0.45 -14.42
CA GLY A 147 -7.52 -0.51 -13.12
C GLY A 147 -6.94 -1.57 -12.19
N ASN A 148 -5.82 -2.19 -12.54
CA ASN A 148 -5.13 -3.15 -11.69
C ASN A 148 -4.41 -2.41 -10.56
N LEU A 149 -4.48 -2.96 -9.35
CA LEU A 149 -3.77 -2.43 -8.20
C LEU A 149 -2.30 -2.85 -8.25
N LEU A 150 -1.40 -1.87 -8.16
CA LEU A 150 0.03 -2.07 -7.94
C LEU A 150 0.35 -1.84 -6.47
N PHE A 151 1.01 -2.80 -5.84
CA PHE A 151 1.34 -2.77 -4.41
C PHE A 151 2.82 -3.09 -4.19
N GLY A 152 3.45 -2.42 -3.23
CA GLY A 152 4.89 -2.54 -2.98
C GLY A 152 5.22 -2.56 -1.49
N MET A 153 6.18 -3.40 -1.13
CA MET A 153 6.74 -3.51 0.22
C MET A 153 8.19 -4.02 0.16
N GLY A 154 9.00 -3.69 1.16
CA GLY A 154 10.20 -4.49 1.44
C GLY A 154 9.77 -5.84 2.02
N SER A 155 10.39 -6.94 1.59
CA SER A 155 9.96 -8.27 1.99
C SER A 155 11.09 -9.29 2.00
N PRO A 156 11.13 -10.21 2.98
CA PRO A 156 11.89 -11.45 2.83
C PRO A 156 11.27 -12.31 1.72
N ASP A 157 11.88 -13.46 1.44
CA ASP A 157 11.35 -14.41 0.46
C ASP A 157 9.88 -14.79 0.72
N ILE A 158 9.07 -14.67 -0.33
CA ILE A 158 7.69 -15.17 -0.41
C ILE A 158 7.67 -16.16 -1.57
N ALA A 159 7.94 -17.44 -1.26
CA ALA A 159 8.03 -18.50 -2.26
C ALA A 159 6.73 -18.70 -3.04
N SER A 160 5.57 -18.49 -2.40
CA SER A 160 4.27 -18.42 -3.06
C SER A 160 3.28 -17.56 -2.27
N LEU A 161 2.46 -16.79 -2.99
CA LEU A 161 1.32 -16.05 -2.46
C LEU A 161 0.08 -16.36 -3.29
N ALA A 162 -1.01 -16.77 -2.64
CA ALA A 162 -2.28 -17.09 -3.31
C ALA A 162 -2.15 -18.08 -4.50
N GLY A 163 -1.20 -19.01 -4.44
CA GLY A 163 -0.94 -19.98 -5.52
C GLY A 163 -0.13 -19.43 -6.69
N VAL A 164 0.34 -18.18 -6.61
CA VAL A 164 1.26 -17.55 -7.56
C VAL A 164 2.68 -17.66 -7.01
N THR A 165 3.67 -17.87 -7.88
CA THR A 165 5.11 -17.80 -7.57
C THR A 165 5.71 -16.53 -8.16
N PRO A 166 6.80 -15.99 -7.62
CA PRO A 166 7.34 -14.74 -8.11
C PRO A 166 7.90 -14.90 -9.54
N SER A 167 7.74 -13.90 -10.40
CA SER A 167 8.37 -13.88 -11.73
C SER A 167 9.88 -13.62 -11.67
N HIS A 168 10.34 -12.97 -10.60
CA HIS A 168 11.75 -12.89 -10.20
C HIS A 168 11.89 -13.19 -8.72
N ALA A 169 12.76 -14.14 -8.40
CA ALA A 169 12.97 -14.61 -7.05
C ALA A 169 13.69 -13.57 -6.18
N PHE A 170 13.44 -13.67 -4.88
CA PHE A 170 14.23 -13.02 -3.84
C PHE A 170 15.72 -13.39 -3.99
N ASN A 171 16.61 -12.42 -3.83
CA ASN A 171 18.01 -12.50 -4.22
C ASN A 171 18.99 -12.33 -3.04
N GLY A 172 18.53 -11.89 -1.87
CA GLY A 172 19.35 -11.95 -0.65
C GLY A 172 18.99 -10.91 0.40
N GLY A 173 19.94 -10.69 1.32
CA GLY A 173 19.73 -9.80 2.46
C GLY A 173 18.60 -10.25 3.38
N THR A 174 18.04 -9.29 4.11
CA THR A 174 16.84 -9.49 4.94
C THR A 174 15.56 -9.24 4.16
N ASP A 175 15.59 -8.26 3.28
CA ASP A 175 14.46 -7.78 2.49
C ASP A 175 14.93 -7.45 1.08
N ASP A 176 14.12 -7.79 0.09
CA ASP A 176 14.16 -7.21 -1.25
C ASP A 176 12.88 -6.42 -1.48
N MET A 177 12.86 -5.62 -2.53
CA MET A 177 11.66 -4.91 -2.94
C MET A 177 10.70 -5.86 -3.65
N ALA A 178 9.57 -6.16 -3.02
CA ALA A 178 8.50 -6.94 -3.62
C ALA A 178 7.45 -6.02 -4.26
N PHE A 179 7.10 -6.32 -5.51
CA PHE A 179 6.11 -5.61 -6.32
C PHE A 179 5.00 -6.58 -6.71
N PHE A 180 3.75 -6.23 -6.43
CA PHE A 180 2.57 -7.06 -6.67
C PHE A 180 1.60 -6.37 -7.62
N GLU A 181 0.96 -7.14 -8.49
CA GLU A 181 -0.13 -6.69 -9.37
C GLU A 181 -1.39 -7.52 -9.07
N PHE A 182 -2.44 -6.85 -8.60
CA PHE A 182 -3.77 -7.43 -8.42
C PHE A 182 -4.71 -6.93 -9.51
N ASP A 183 -5.54 -7.81 -10.06
CA ASP A 183 -6.54 -7.42 -11.05
C ASP A 183 -7.67 -6.57 -10.44
N THR A 184 -8.60 -6.10 -11.28
CA THR A 184 -9.75 -5.30 -10.87
C THR A 184 -10.70 -6.01 -9.91
N ASN A 185 -10.66 -7.35 -9.85
CA ASN A 185 -11.39 -8.18 -8.89
C ASN A 185 -10.53 -8.58 -7.69
N PHE A 186 -9.34 -7.97 -7.54
CA PHE A 186 -8.36 -8.25 -6.50
C PHE A 186 -7.75 -9.66 -6.54
N GLY A 187 -7.81 -10.34 -7.68
CA GLY A 187 -7.02 -11.55 -7.91
C GLY A 187 -5.54 -11.21 -8.10
N LEU A 188 -4.63 -11.84 -7.34
CA LEU A 188 -3.19 -11.66 -7.55
C LEU A 188 -2.79 -12.22 -8.92
N ARG A 189 -2.33 -11.35 -9.83
CA ARG A 189 -1.92 -11.73 -11.20
C ARG A 189 -0.48 -12.21 -11.23
N THR A 190 0.41 -11.44 -10.63
CA THR A 190 1.85 -11.68 -10.60
C THR A 190 2.49 -10.85 -9.48
N TYR A 191 3.68 -11.25 -9.07
CA TYR A 191 4.55 -10.43 -8.24
C TYR A 191 6.01 -10.76 -8.56
N ALA A 192 6.91 -9.85 -8.23
CA ALA A 192 8.34 -9.99 -8.49
C ALA A 192 9.14 -9.37 -7.34
N PHE A 193 10.31 -9.91 -7.08
CA PHE A 193 11.33 -9.27 -6.26
C PHE A 193 12.30 -8.51 -7.15
N VAL A 194 12.76 -7.37 -6.64
CA VAL A 194 13.85 -6.59 -7.20
C VAL A 194 14.84 -6.33 -6.08
N GLY A 195 16.06 -6.81 -6.27
CA GLY A 195 17.14 -6.61 -5.34
C GLY A 195 18.39 -7.39 -5.73
N ASP A 196 19.45 -7.18 -4.96
CA ASP A 196 20.70 -7.93 -5.06
C ASP A 196 20.91 -8.86 -3.86
N ALA A 197 22.16 -9.21 -3.56
CA ALA A 197 22.46 -10.10 -2.43
C ALA A 197 22.33 -9.40 -1.05
N ASN A 198 22.19 -8.06 -1.05
CA ASN A 198 22.03 -7.22 0.14
C ASN A 198 20.57 -6.82 0.32
N SER A 199 20.25 -6.16 1.44
CA SER A 199 18.89 -5.72 1.71
C SER A 199 18.51 -4.49 0.88
N ASP A 200 17.38 -4.56 0.19
CA ASP A 200 16.79 -3.50 -0.63
C ASP A 200 15.32 -3.28 -0.23
N TYR A 201 14.87 -2.02 -0.12
CA TYR A 201 13.57 -1.71 0.51
C TYR A 201 12.91 -0.42 -0.02
N ASP A 202 11.74 -0.10 0.54
CA ASP A 202 10.91 1.05 0.20
C ASP A 202 10.52 1.18 -1.28
N PRO A 203 10.00 0.13 -1.94
CA PRO A 203 9.54 0.24 -3.31
C PRO A 203 8.44 1.28 -3.46
N ARG A 204 8.57 2.16 -4.46
CA ARG A 204 7.53 3.10 -4.88
C ARG A 204 7.26 2.95 -6.38
N PHE A 205 6.06 3.37 -6.78
CA PHE A 205 5.61 3.35 -8.18
C PHE A 205 5.22 4.73 -8.65
N ALA A 206 5.45 5.01 -9.93
CA ALA A 206 4.77 6.10 -10.64
C ALA A 206 4.36 5.62 -12.05
N PRO A 207 3.07 5.66 -12.43
CA PRO A 207 2.63 5.26 -13.75
C PRO A 207 3.17 6.23 -14.82
N VAL A 208 3.51 5.71 -16.01
CA VAL A 208 4.07 6.52 -17.11
C VAL A 208 3.04 6.71 -18.21
N TYR A 209 2.86 7.95 -18.71
CA TYR A 209 1.80 8.34 -19.68
C TYR A 209 1.67 7.45 -20.94
N ASN A 210 2.73 6.79 -21.40
CA ASN A 210 2.73 5.90 -22.57
C ASN A 210 2.69 4.41 -22.22
N GLY A 211 2.57 4.05 -20.95
CA GLY A 211 2.38 2.68 -20.47
C GLY A 211 3.52 2.24 -19.56
N GLY A 212 3.19 1.31 -18.67
CA GLY A 212 4.10 0.86 -17.64
C GLY A 212 4.21 1.80 -16.45
N PHE A 213 5.26 1.60 -15.66
CA PHE A 213 5.53 2.33 -14.43
C PHE A 213 7.03 2.54 -14.24
N LEU A 214 7.37 3.64 -13.58
CA LEU A 214 8.64 3.85 -12.94
C LEU A 214 8.60 3.15 -11.59
N VAL A 215 9.69 2.47 -11.26
CA VAL A 215 9.97 1.99 -9.91
C VAL A 215 11.18 2.72 -9.37
N THR A 216 11.17 2.92 -8.06
CA THR A 216 12.28 3.41 -7.27
C THR A 216 12.27 2.69 -5.93
N GLY A 217 13.40 2.73 -5.24
CA GLY A 217 13.57 2.22 -3.89
C GLY A 217 15.02 2.41 -3.47
N ASN A 218 15.33 1.93 -2.28
CA ASN A 218 16.64 2.03 -1.68
C ASN A 218 17.41 0.73 -1.85
N THR A 219 18.69 0.84 -2.22
CA THR A 219 19.57 -0.29 -2.44
C THR A 219 20.84 -0.18 -1.60
N ILE A 220 21.23 -1.26 -0.91
CA ILE A 220 22.49 -1.33 -0.13
C ILE A 220 23.65 -1.93 -0.97
N GLY A 221 23.34 -2.47 -2.15
CA GLY A 221 24.32 -3.00 -3.10
C GLY A 221 24.12 -2.50 -4.54
N PRO A 222 25.06 -2.83 -5.44
CA PRO A 222 25.02 -2.39 -6.82
C PRO A 222 23.97 -3.17 -7.63
N LEU A 223 22.71 -2.72 -7.57
CA LEU A 223 21.61 -3.20 -8.41
C LEU A 223 21.75 -2.70 -9.85
N ASN A 224 22.78 -3.14 -10.58
CA ASN A 224 23.12 -2.61 -11.90
C ASN A 224 22.11 -2.97 -13.01
N SER A 225 21.34 -4.04 -12.82
CA SER A 225 20.31 -4.45 -13.77
C SER A 225 19.21 -5.25 -13.10
N VAL A 226 18.00 -5.10 -13.63
CA VAL A 226 16.80 -5.84 -13.22
C VAL A 226 16.24 -6.48 -14.48
N ASN A 227 16.23 -7.81 -14.52
CA ASN A 227 15.82 -8.61 -15.69
C ASN A 227 16.47 -8.16 -17.01
N GLY A 228 17.79 -7.93 -16.99
CA GLY A 228 18.57 -7.50 -18.16
C GLY A 228 18.39 -6.02 -18.57
N ARG A 229 17.62 -5.23 -17.83
CA ARG A 229 17.51 -3.77 -18.02
C ARG A 229 18.44 -3.05 -17.07
N THR A 230 19.33 -2.20 -17.60
CA THR A 230 20.20 -1.36 -16.79
C THR A 230 19.36 -0.39 -15.96
N THR A 231 19.57 -0.39 -14.66
CA THR A 231 18.99 0.60 -13.74
C THR A 231 19.75 1.92 -13.88
N LYS A 232 19.09 3.04 -13.59
CA LYS A 232 19.76 4.34 -13.48
C LYS A 232 19.92 4.68 -12.02
N ASN A 233 21.08 5.25 -11.68
CA ASN A 233 21.44 5.73 -10.34
C ASN A 233 21.50 4.66 -9.24
N ALA A 234 21.38 3.37 -9.58
CA ALA A 234 21.64 2.32 -8.61
C ALA A 234 23.07 2.42 -8.06
N HIS A 235 23.24 1.96 -6.82
CA HIS A 235 24.44 2.15 -6.03
C HIS A 235 25.74 1.86 -6.80
N GLY A 236 26.71 2.77 -6.68
CA GLY A 236 28.11 2.53 -7.08
C GLY A 236 28.97 2.28 -5.84
N SER A 237 29.83 1.25 -5.88
CA SER A 237 30.75 0.82 -4.79
C SER A 237 31.24 1.93 -3.83
N PRO A 238 31.29 1.71 -2.50
CA PRO A 238 31.28 0.41 -1.79
C PRO A 238 29.94 0.05 -1.09
N ALA A 239 29.65 -1.26 -1.00
CA ALA A 239 28.38 -1.91 -0.58
C ALA A 239 27.96 -1.73 0.90
N SER A 240 28.22 -0.56 1.49
CA SER A 240 27.84 -0.22 2.87
C SER A 240 27.09 1.11 2.97
N LEU A 241 26.70 1.70 1.83
CA LEU A 241 25.93 2.92 1.76
C LEU A 241 24.62 2.65 1.01
N GLU A 242 23.58 3.39 1.39
CA GLU A 242 22.26 3.32 0.77
C GLU A 242 22.20 4.32 -0.39
N ASP A 243 21.87 3.86 -1.59
CA ASP A 243 21.56 4.69 -2.75
C ASP A 243 20.14 4.41 -3.25
N TRP A 244 19.60 5.29 -4.07
CA TRP A 244 18.29 5.13 -4.70
C TRP A 244 18.45 4.80 -6.18
N PHE A 245 17.65 3.87 -6.69
CA PHE A 245 17.60 3.60 -8.14
C PHE A 245 16.31 4.11 -8.75
N ILE A 246 16.33 4.32 -10.07
CA ILE A 246 15.10 4.46 -10.85
C ILE A 246 15.18 3.59 -12.10
N ALA A 247 14.10 2.87 -12.36
CA ALA A 247 13.97 2.02 -13.54
C ALA A 247 12.54 2.05 -14.09
N ARG A 248 12.39 1.70 -15.38
CA ARG A 248 11.10 1.70 -16.06
C ARG A 248 10.73 0.30 -16.55
N PHE A 249 9.51 -0.12 -16.23
CA PHE A 249 8.94 -1.41 -16.61
C PHE A 249 7.58 -1.23 -17.27
N LEU A 250 7.15 -2.22 -18.06
CA LEU A 250 5.85 -2.18 -18.73
C LEU A 250 4.79 -2.96 -17.94
N SER A 251 5.21 -4.00 -17.21
CA SER A 251 4.39 -4.81 -16.31
C SER A 251 5.26 -5.28 -15.14
N VAL A 252 4.63 -5.63 -14.01
CA VAL A 252 5.30 -6.30 -12.87
C VAL A 252 5.93 -7.62 -13.31
N LYS A 253 5.36 -8.29 -14.33
CA LYS A 253 5.96 -9.48 -14.93
C LYS A 253 7.30 -9.23 -15.63
N ASP A 254 7.53 -7.99 -16.08
CA ASP A 254 8.74 -7.58 -16.80
C ASP A 254 9.81 -6.99 -15.88
N LEU A 255 9.51 -6.86 -14.57
CA LEU A 255 10.54 -6.68 -13.54
C LEU A 255 11.55 -7.82 -13.61
#